data_AF-A0A4R6UKH6-F1
#
_entry.id   AF-A0A4R6UKH6-F1
#
_cell.length_a   1.000
_cell.length_b   1.000
_cell.length_c   1.000
_cell.angle_alpha   90.00
_cell.angle_beta   90.00
_cell.angle_gamma   90.00
#
_symmetry.space_group_name_H-M   'P 1'
#
loop_
_entity.id
_entity.type
_entity.pdbx_description
1 polymer ?
#
loop_
_entity_poly.entity_id
_entity_poly.type
_entity_poly.pdbx_seq_one_letter_code
_entity_poly.pdbx_strand_id
1 'polypeptide(L)'
;MSNRLLRMTTNALVMLTLTLLCGCATKELKEQKERSLKGNEGYLALVMDSLDSLHTMHINGTSKGLPNIQISHIPIGRTLKMYKVPEGRYCIERFNVYDLQITYSDDGFCFFVEQGELNYPGHFVVRNPVTSLVAKHRDFIQLLRKDYAQLCSQYFAEDCQG
;
A
#
# COMPACT_ATOMS: atom_id res chain seq x y z
N MET A 1 6.49 -49.66 -33.30
CA MET A 1 6.81 -48.23 -33.39
C MET A 1 5.64 -47.37 -32.89
N SER A 2 5.27 -47.46 -31.62
CA SER A 2 4.22 -46.60 -31.05
C SER A 2 4.41 -46.57 -29.54
N ASN A 3 5.13 -45.56 -29.03
CA ASN A 3 5.29 -45.26 -27.58
C ASN A 3 6.15 -44.00 -27.32
N ARG A 4 6.80 -43.42 -28.34
CA ARG A 4 7.65 -42.22 -28.17
C ARG A 4 6.89 -40.89 -28.29
N LEU A 5 5.73 -40.86 -28.93
CA LEU A 5 4.93 -39.63 -29.11
C LEU A 5 4.13 -39.22 -27.86
N LEU A 6 3.81 -40.16 -26.96
CA LEU A 6 2.99 -39.86 -25.78
C LEU A 6 3.77 -39.20 -24.62
N ARG A 7 5.10 -39.34 -24.57
CA ARG A 7 5.94 -38.74 -23.51
C ARG A 7 6.32 -37.27 -23.75
N MET A 8 6.15 -36.78 -24.98
CA MET A 8 6.57 -35.42 -25.35
C MET A 8 5.47 -34.38 -25.09
N THR A 9 4.20 -34.78 -25.04
CA THR A 9 3.06 -33.87 -24.79
C THR A 9 2.77 -33.67 -23.30
N THR A 10 3.16 -34.62 -22.43
CA THR A 10 2.92 -34.53 -20.98
C THR A 10 3.84 -33.53 -20.28
N ASN A 11 5.08 -33.37 -20.76
CA ASN A 11 6.04 -32.43 -20.18
C ASN A 11 5.76 -30.95 -20.55
N ALA A 12 5.08 -30.70 -21.67
CA ALA A 12 4.72 -29.35 -22.09
C ALA A 12 3.55 -28.77 -21.26
N LEU A 13 2.63 -29.63 -20.79
CA LEU A 13 1.45 -29.19 -20.05
C LEU A 13 1.77 -28.78 -18.60
N VAL A 14 2.78 -29.40 -17.99
CA VAL A 14 3.24 -29.07 -16.62
C VAL A 14 4.02 -27.75 -16.59
N MET A 15 4.69 -27.37 -17.68
CA MET A 15 5.45 -26.11 -17.74
C MET A 15 4.55 -24.87 -17.93
N LEU A 16 3.35 -25.04 -18.49
CA LEU A 16 2.41 -23.94 -18.76
C LEU A 16 1.58 -23.53 -17.54
N THR A 17 1.43 -24.42 -16.55
CA THR A 17 0.69 -24.11 -15.30
C THR A 17 1.53 -23.34 -14.28
N LEU A 18 2.87 -23.31 -14.43
CA LEU A 18 3.78 -22.67 -13.47
C LEU A 18 3.95 -21.15 -13.68
N THR A 19 3.53 -20.61 -14.82
CA THR A 19 3.71 -19.17 -15.16
C THR A 19 2.56 -18.27 -14.69
N LEU A 20 1.47 -18.83 -14.16
CA LEU A 20 0.31 -18.07 -13.69
C LEU A 20 0.42 -17.57 -12.24
N LEU A 21 1.52 -17.87 -11.54
CA LEU A 21 1.79 -17.43 -10.16
C LEU A 21 2.57 -16.10 -10.09
N CYS A 22 2.46 -15.23 -11.10
CA CYS A 22 2.93 -13.85 -10.99
C CYS A 22 2.09 -13.12 -9.94
N GLY A 23 2.52 -13.18 -8.68
CA GLY A 23 1.92 -12.43 -7.59
C GLY A 23 1.86 -10.94 -7.94
N CYS A 24 0.65 -10.38 -7.91
CA CYS A 24 0.46 -8.94 -8.06
C CYS A 24 1.02 -8.22 -6.83
N ALA A 25 2.26 -7.74 -6.93
CA ALA A 25 2.77 -6.75 -5.99
C ALA A 25 2.03 -5.41 -6.20
N THR A 26 1.45 -4.86 -5.14
CA THR A 26 0.84 -3.52 -5.18
C THR A 26 1.92 -2.49 -5.51
N LYS A 27 1.69 -1.70 -6.57
CA LYS A 27 2.65 -0.68 -7.00
C LYS A 27 2.28 0.68 -6.41
N GLU A 28 3.25 1.32 -5.76
CA GLU A 28 3.18 2.73 -5.36
C GLU A 28 2.88 3.62 -6.57
N LEU A 29 2.01 4.63 -6.38
CA LEU A 29 1.75 5.67 -7.36
C LEU A 29 2.92 6.67 -7.34
N LYS A 30 3.86 6.51 -8.28
CA LYS A 30 5.08 7.33 -8.38
C LYS A 30 4.91 8.66 -9.12
N GLU A 31 3.86 8.81 -9.92
CA GLU A 31 3.64 10.01 -10.74
C GLU A 31 2.16 10.37 -10.78
N GLN A 32 1.87 11.67 -10.92
CA GLN A 32 0.53 12.24 -11.12
C GLN A 32 -0.13 11.88 -12.45
N LYS A 33 0.45 10.97 -13.26
CA LYS A 33 -0.27 10.50 -14.45
C LYS A 33 -1.45 9.66 -13.99
N GLU A 34 -2.62 10.29 -14.04
CA GLU A 34 -3.93 9.68 -13.77
C GLU A 34 -3.94 8.25 -14.26
N ARG A 35 -4.04 7.34 -13.30
CA ARG A 35 -4.49 6.00 -13.58
C ARG A 35 -5.82 5.93 -12.88
N SER A 36 -6.90 6.08 -13.64
CA SER A 36 -8.26 5.87 -13.13
C SER A 36 -8.33 4.64 -12.22
N LEU A 37 -9.14 4.74 -11.16
CA LEU A 37 -9.45 3.60 -10.31
C LEU A 37 -10.25 2.59 -11.14
N LYS A 38 -9.99 1.30 -10.93
CA LYS A 38 -10.94 0.27 -11.39
C LYS A 38 -12.17 0.27 -10.51
N GLY A 39 -13.25 -0.35 -10.98
CA GLY A 39 -14.53 -0.44 -10.28
C GLY A 39 -14.55 -1.28 -9.00
N ASN A 40 -13.40 -1.56 -8.38
CA ASN A 40 -13.29 -2.15 -7.04
C ASN A 40 -12.05 -1.63 -6.30
N GLU A 41 -11.45 -0.53 -6.77
CA GLU A 41 -10.23 0.05 -6.20
C GLU A 41 -10.56 1.37 -5.51
N GLY A 42 -9.81 1.67 -4.45
CA GLY A 42 -9.72 2.99 -3.83
C GLY A 42 -8.27 3.49 -3.85
N TYR A 43 -8.10 4.78 -3.60
CA TYR A 43 -6.79 5.33 -3.26
C TYR A 43 -6.54 5.14 -1.77
N LEU A 44 -5.34 4.70 -1.42
CA LEU A 44 -4.86 4.63 -0.04
C LEU A 44 -3.69 5.60 0.14
N ALA A 45 -3.91 6.62 0.96
CA ALA A 45 -2.92 7.63 1.32
C ALA A 45 -2.28 7.28 2.66
N LEU A 46 -1.03 6.82 2.62
CA LEU A 46 -0.26 6.49 3.82
C LEU A 46 0.68 7.63 4.15
N VAL A 47 0.45 8.30 5.27
CA VAL A 47 1.38 9.29 5.82
C VAL A 47 2.18 8.65 6.95
N MET A 48 3.48 8.52 6.76
CA MET A 48 4.42 8.11 7.79
C MET A 48 5.09 9.35 8.37
N ASP A 49 5.05 9.49 9.70
CA ASP A 49 5.66 10.60 10.43
C ASP A 49 6.60 10.01 11.48
N SER A 50 7.89 9.91 11.16
CA SER A 50 8.88 9.22 12.00
C SER A 50 10.04 10.13 12.40
N LEU A 51 10.55 9.98 13.62
CA LEU A 51 11.82 10.61 14.03
C LEU A 51 13.05 9.83 13.53
N ASP A 52 12.84 8.57 13.14
CA ASP A 52 13.87 7.66 12.68
C ASP A 52 13.56 7.16 11.28
N SER A 53 14.60 6.82 10.52
CA SER A 53 14.41 6.15 9.22
C SER A 53 13.85 4.76 9.45
N LEU A 54 12.75 4.40 8.77
CA LEU A 54 12.21 3.05 8.81
C LEU A 54 12.71 2.29 7.58
N HIS A 55 13.32 1.14 7.81
CA HIS A 55 13.85 0.31 6.72
C HIS A 55 12.71 -0.30 5.91
N THR A 56 11.72 -0.85 6.60
CA THR A 56 10.54 -1.47 5.98
C THR A 56 9.29 -1.25 6.82
N MET A 57 8.14 -1.20 6.16
CA MET A 57 6.81 -1.30 6.78
C MET A 57 5.97 -2.28 5.97
N HIS A 58 5.27 -3.16 6.66
CA HIS A 58 4.40 -4.17 6.08
C HIS A 58 2.96 -3.91 6.50
N ILE A 59 2.09 -3.86 5.49
CA ILE A 59 0.65 -3.68 5.64
C ILE A 59 -0.01 -4.86 4.94
N ASN A 60 -0.85 -5.58 5.66
CA ASN A 60 -1.51 -6.78 5.18
C ASN A 60 -2.97 -6.50 4.83
N GLY A 61 -3.42 -7.10 3.73
CA GLY A 61 -4.83 -7.17 3.39
C GLY A 61 -5.48 -8.33 4.12
N THR A 62 -6.43 -8.04 5.02
CA THR A 62 -6.98 -9.04 5.96
C THR A 62 -7.85 -10.13 5.32
N SER A 63 -8.35 -9.88 4.10
CA SER A 63 -9.24 -10.80 3.38
C SER A 63 -8.54 -11.47 2.20
N LYS A 64 -8.96 -12.70 1.88
CA LYS A 64 -8.40 -13.49 0.78
C LYS A 64 -8.47 -12.70 -0.53
N GLY A 65 -7.32 -12.53 -1.18
CA GLY A 65 -7.21 -11.82 -2.46
C GLY A 65 -6.85 -10.33 -2.34
N LEU A 66 -6.83 -9.77 -1.12
CA LEU A 66 -6.26 -8.44 -0.90
C LEU A 66 -4.73 -8.52 -0.92
N PRO A 67 -4.04 -7.60 -1.61
CA PRO A 67 -2.59 -7.63 -1.71
C PRO A 67 -1.92 -7.05 -0.46
N ASN A 68 -0.70 -7.52 -0.19
CA ASN A 68 0.16 -6.92 0.83
C ASN A 68 0.90 -5.72 0.26
N ILE A 69 1.12 -4.71 1.09
CA ILE A 69 1.90 -3.52 0.77
C ILE A 69 3.17 -3.57 1.59
N GLN A 70 4.31 -3.54 0.91
CA GLN A 70 5.61 -3.38 1.53
C GLN A 70 6.19 -2.04 1.10
N ILE A 71 6.45 -1.19 2.09
CA ILE A 71 7.11 0.11 1.90
C ILE A 71 8.54 -0.06 2.37
N SER A 72 9.50 0.33 1.54
CA SER A 72 10.92 0.27 1.88
C SER A 72 11.52 1.67 1.87
N HIS A 73 12.51 1.91 2.72
CA HIS A 73 13.24 3.18 2.81
C HIS A 73 12.33 4.39 3.09
N ILE A 74 11.73 4.43 4.27
CA ILE A 74 10.92 5.56 4.73
C ILE A 74 11.85 6.53 5.47
N PRO A 75 12.14 7.73 4.92
CA PRO A 75 13.07 8.67 5.53
C PRO A 75 12.50 9.26 6.83
N ILE A 76 13.40 9.90 7.60
CA ILE A 76 13.02 10.72 8.75
C ILE A 76 12.07 11.84 8.30
N GLY A 77 11.09 12.16 9.15
CA GLY A 77 10.10 13.20 8.93
C GLY A 77 8.78 12.65 8.40
N ARG A 78 8.06 13.51 7.66
CA ARG A 78 6.75 13.21 7.09
C ARG A 78 6.88 12.81 5.64
N THR A 79 6.41 11.61 5.31
CA THR A 79 6.37 11.07 3.95
C THR A 79 4.95 10.64 3.62
N LEU A 80 4.40 11.14 2.50
CA LEU A 80 3.15 10.66 1.94
C LEU A 80 3.45 9.64 0.83
N LYS A 81 2.78 8.49 0.88
CA LYS A 81 2.81 7.46 -0.16
C LYS A 81 1.38 7.15 -0.59
N MET A 82 1.16 7.12 -1.91
CA MET A 82 -0.15 6.84 -2.49
C MET A 82 -0.16 5.46 -3.14
N TYR A 83 -1.22 4.70 -2.93
CA TYR A 83 -1.44 3.39 -3.55
C TYR A 83 -2.83 3.32 -4.15
N LYS A 84 -2.98 2.49 -5.19
CA LYS A 84 -4.29 2.01 -5.63
C LYS A 84 -4.42 0.57 -5.20
N VAL A 85 -5.43 0.29 -4.41
CA VAL A 85 -5.65 -1.04 -3.83
C VAL A 85 -7.12 -1.41 -3.94
N PRO A 86 -7.44 -2.71 -4.02
CA PRO A 86 -8.81 -3.15 -3.91
C PRO A 86 -9.48 -2.63 -2.63
N GLU A 87 -10.79 -2.44 -2.68
CA GLU A 87 -11.61 -2.19 -1.50
C GLU A 87 -11.40 -3.30 -0.47
N GLY A 88 -11.28 -2.93 0.81
CA GLY A 88 -11.15 -3.90 1.89
C GLY A 88 -10.40 -3.39 3.11
N ARG A 89 -10.25 -4.27 4.09
CA ARG A 89 -9.57 -3.96 5.36
C ARG A 89 -8.08 -4.28 5.29
N TYR A 90 -7.27 -3.28 5.63
CA TYR A 90 -5.81 -3.33 5.67
C TYR A 90 -5.31 -3.03 7.08
N CYS A 91 -4.24 -3.69 7.51
CA CYS A 91 -3.67 -3.52 8.83
C CYS A 91 -2.15 -3.38 8.78
N ILE A 92 -1.59 -2.43 9.52
CA ILE A 92 -0.14 -2.30 9.70
C ILE A 92 0.30 -3.41 10.65
N GLU A 93 1.07 -4.38 10.14
CA GLU A 93 1.47 -5.55 10.92
C GLU A 93 2.81 -5.36 11.61
N ARG A 94 3.79 -4.82 10.88
CA ARG A 94 5.16 -4.69 11.36
C ARG A 94 5.93 -3.62 10.62
N PHE A 95 6.96 -3.11 11.27
CA PHE A 95 7.96 -2.23 10.67
C PHE A 95 9.33 -2.49 11.27
N ASN A 96 10.37 -2.15 10.52
CA ASN A 96 11.75 -2.25 10.96
C ASN A 96 12.33 -0.85 11.14
N VAL A 97 12.95 -0.60 12.30
CA VAL A 97 13.63 0.65 12.65
C VAL A 97 14.96 0.29 13.33
N TYR A 98 16.06 0.88 12.89
CA TYR A 98 17.40 0.40 13.25
C TYR A 98 17.51 -1.12 12.98
N ASP A 99 18.08 -1.87 13.93
CA ASP A 99 18.17 -3.35 13.89
C ASP A 99 16.96 -4.04 14.55
N LEU A 100 15.90 -3.30 14.87
CA LEU A 100 14.71 -3.82 15.54
C LEU A 100 13.57 -4.05 14.56
N GLN A 101 12.90 -5.19 14.71
CA GLN A 101 11.61 -5.48 14.10
C GLN A 101 10.52 -5.34 15.15
N ILE A 102 9.59 -4.41 14.90
CA ILE A 102 8.41 -4.21 15.73
C ILE A 102 7.24 -4.88 15.03
N THR A 103 6.59 -5.82 15.70
CA THR A 103 5.43 -6.58 15.20
C THR A 103 4.27 -6.41 16.19
N TYR A 104 3.06 -6.12 15.69
CA TYR A 104 1.86 -6.03 16.52
C TYR A 104 1.24 -7.41 16.75
N SER A 105 0.75 -7.68 17.97
CA SER A 105 0.12 -8.96 18.34
C SER A 105 -1.34 -9.09 17.90
N ASP A 106 -2.08 -7.97 17.87
CA ASP A 106 -3.54 -7.94 17.68
C ASP A 106 -3.94 -6.99 16.54
N ASP A 107 -3.59 -7.38 15.30
CA ASP A 107 -3.89 -6.66 14.05
C ASP A 107 -3.37 -5.20 13.94
N GLY A 108 -2.56 -4.72 14.88
CA GLY A 108 -1.90 -3.41 14.81
C GLY A 108 -2.89 -2.25 14.54
N PHE A 109 -2.58 -1.40 13.57
CA PHE A 109 -3.49 -0.33 13.14
C PHE A 109 -4.22 -0.73 11.86
N CYS A 110 -5.52 -0.96 11.97
CA CYS A 110 -6.37 -1.32 10.83
C CYS A 110 -7.21 -0.16 10.33
N PHE A 111 -7.49 -0.16 9.03
CA PHE A 111 -8.37 0.77 8.35
C PHE A 111 -9.04 0.09 7.15
N PHE A 112 -10.14 0.67 6.70
CA PHE A 112 -10.87 0.21 5.52
C PHE A 112 -10.57 1.13 4.34
N VAL A 113 -10.35 0.57 3.17
CA VAL A 113 -10.27 1.30 1.90
C VAL A 113 -11.61 1.14 1.21
N GLU A 114 -12.33 2.24 1.04
CA GLU A 114 -13.57 2.31 0.27
C GLU A 114 -13.28 2.47 -1.23
N GLN A 115 -14.09 1.82 -2.06
CA GLN A 115 -14.00 1.91 -3.51
C GLN A 115 -14.29 3.34 -4.00
N GLY A 116 -13.52 3.83 -4.97
CA GLY A 116 -13.75 5.13 -5.59
C GLY A 116 -13.22 6.32 -4.78
N GLU A 117 -12.88 6.09 -3.52
CA GLU A 117 -12.53 7.13 -2.56
C GLU A 117 -11.03 7.30 -2.35
N LEU A 118 -10.65 8.46 -1.81
CA LEU A 118 -9.33 8.70 -1.24
C LEU A 118 -9.36 8.43 0.25
N ASN A 119 -8.77 7.31 0.65
CA ASN A 119 -8.78 6.83 2.02
C ASN A 119 -7.51 7.28 2.74
N TYR A 120 -7.69 8.11 3.78
CA TYR A 120 -6.64 8.61 4.65
C TYR A 120 -6.91 8.16 6.10
N PRO A 121 -6.23 7.10 6.59
CA PRO A 121 -6.46 6.58 7.93
C PRO A 121 -5.85 7.45 9.04
N GLY A 122 -4.98 8.40 8.68
CA GLY A 122 -4.23 9.25 9.62
C GLY A 122 -2.73 9.19 9.37
N HIS A 123 -1.98 9.95 10.17
CA HIS A 123 -0.52 9.86 10.21
C HIS A 123 -0.15 8.68 11.10
N PHE A 124 0.56 7.71 10.52
CA PHE A 124 1.25 6.71 11.30
C PHE A 124 2.51 7.33 11.88
N VAL A 125 2.40 7.70 13.16
CA VAL A 125 3.45 8.38 13.93
C VAL A 125 4.30 7.34 14.64
N VAL A 126 5.61 7.37 14.41
CA VAL A 126 6.59 6.52 15.11
C VAL A 126 7.50 7.40 15.97
N ARG A 127 7.44 7.20 17.28
CA ARG A 127 8.22 7.90 18.32
C ARG A 127 8.71 6.83 19.30
N ASN A 128 9.76 6.10 18.94
CA ASN A 128 10.25 4.94 19.69
C ASN A 128 10.19 5.15 21.22
N PRO A 129 9.45 4.32 21.99
CA PRO A 129 8.77 3.07 21.60
C PRO A 129 7.28 3.20 21.22
N VAL A 130 6.76 4.43 21.17
CA VAL A 130 5.33 4.70 20.97
C VAL A 130 5.00 4.82 19.48
N THR A 131 3.97 4.11 19.06
CA THR A 131 3.33 4.29 17.76
C THR A 131 1.88 4.74 17.92
N SER A 132 1.40 5.57 17.00
CA SER A 132 0.01 6.04 17.01
C SER A 132 -0.47 6.37 15.62
N LEU A 133 -1.79 6.32 15.43
CA LEU A 133 -2.46 6.78 14.22
C LEU A 133 -3.24 8.05 14.56
N VAL A 134 -2.82 9.19 14.00
CA VAL A 134 -3.37 10.51 14.37
C VAL A 134 -3.90 11.21 13.13
N ALA A 135 -5.18 11.56 13.13
CA ALA A 135 -5.78 12.36 12.07
C ALA A 135 -5.24 13.80 12.13
N LYS A 136 -4.59 14.26 11.06
CA LYS A 136 -4.06 15.62 10.91
C LYS A 136 -4.47 16.20 9.56
N HIS A 137 -5.77 16.47 9.37
CA HIS A 137 -6.37 16.87 8.09
C HIS A 137 -5.57 17.98 7.38
N ARG A 138 -5.30 19.09 8.07
CA ARG A 138 -4.56 20.22 7.50
C ARG A 138 -3.17 19.84 6.98
N ASP A 139 -2.42 19.06 7.75
CA ASP A 139 -1.09 18.59 7.35
C ASP A 139 -1.18 17.63 6.16
N PHE A 140 -2.18 16.75 6.19
CA PHE A 140 -2.44 15.81 5.11
C PHE A 140 -2.75 16.54 3.79
N ILE A 141 -3.64 17.54 3.80
CA ILE A 141 -3.92 18.36 2.62
C ILE A 141 -2.65 19.05 2.10
N GLN A 142 -1.78 19.57 2.98
CA GLN A 142 -0.52 20.19 2.54
C GLN A 142 0.40 19.20 1.82
N LEU A 143 0.53 17.97 2.34
CA LEU A 143 1.30 16.91 1.70
C LEU A 143 0.67 16.50 0.38
N LEU A 144 -0.66 16.31 0.35
CA LEU A 144 -1.41 15.90 -0.83
C LEU A 144 -1.32 16.95 -1.94
N ARG A 145 -1.46 18.24 -1.61
CA ARG A 145 -1.33 19.34 -2.57
C ARG A 145 0.07 19.39 -3.18
N LYS A 146 1.10 19.18 -2.35
CA LYS A 146 2.50 19.23 -2.78
C LYS A 146 2.85 18.07 -3.72
N ASP A 147 2.50 16.85 -3.33
CA ASP A 147 3.00 15.63 -3.99
C ASP A 147 1.98 15.07 -5.02
N TYR A 148 0.69 15.32 -4.82
CA TYR A 148 -0.44 14.76 -5.60
C TYR A 148 -1.54 15.81 -5.89
N ALA A 149 -1.15 16.99 -6.38
CA ALA A 149 -2.02 18.14 -6.62
C ALA A 149 -3.34 17.80 -7.35
N GLN A 150 -3.30 16.93 -8.37
CA GLN A 150 -4.52 16.52 -9.10
C GLN A 150 -5.53 15.78 -8.21
N LEU A 151 -5.05 14.81 -7.41
CA LEU A 151 -5.90 14.09 -6.46
C LEU A 151 -6.41 15.03 -5.35
N CYS A 152 -5.57 15.98 -4.91
CA CYS A 152 -5.98 17.04 -4.00
C CYS A 152 -7.19 17.78 -4.56
N SER A 153 -7.08 18.35 -5.76
CA SER A 153 -8.17 19.11 -6.39
C SER A 153 -9.40 18.26 -6.68
N GLN A 154 -9.23 16.98 -7.02
CA GLN A 154 -10.33 16.07 -7.31
C GLN A 154 -11.18 15.76 -6.07
N TYR A 155 -10.53 15.45 -4.94
CA TYR A 155 -11.22 14.97 -3.73
C TYR A 155 -11.45 16.07 -2.68
N PHE A 156 -10.68 17.16 -2.71
CA PHE A 156 -10.68 18.23 -1.72
C PHE A 156 -10.60 19.61 -2.38
N ALA A 157 -11.41 19.85 -3.42
CA ALA A 157 -11.33 21.03 -4.28
C ALA A 157 -11.26 22.38 -3.52
N GLU A 158 -11.99 22.53 -2.41
CA GLU A 158 -12.01 23.75 -1.61
C GLU A 158 -10.71 23.94 -0.80
N ASP A 159 -10.22 22.87 -0.17
CA ASP A 159 -9.03 22.90 0.69
C ASP A 159 -7.72 23.03 -0.12
N CYS A 160 -7.73 22.67 -1.41
CA CYS A 160 -6.53 22.66 -2.26
C CYS A 160 -6.31 23.95 -3.07
N GLN A 161 -7.19 24.95 -2.96
CA GLN A 161 -7.10 26.24 -3.69
C GLN A 161 -6.32 27.35 -2.96
N GLY A 162 -6.01 27.18 -1.66
CA GLY A 162 -5.11 28.07 -0.92
C GLY A 162 -3.64 27.71 -1.12
#